data_AF-A0A953HUU4-F1
#
_entry.id   AF-A0A953HUU4-F1
#
_cell.length_a   1.000
_cell.length_b   1.000
_cell.length_c   1.000
_cell.angle_alpha   90.00
_cell.angle_beta   90.00
_cell.angle_gamma   90.00
#
_symmetry.space_group_name_H-M   'P 1'
#
loop_
_entity.id
_entity.type
_entity.pdbx_description
1 polymer ?
#
loop_
_entity_poly.entity_id
_entity_poly.type
_entity_poly.pdbx_seq_one_letter_code
_entity_poly.pdbx_strand_id
1 'polypeptide(L)'
;MDQKRMAKKLGSDQELKLGIIGMSPGNAHPYSWSSIINGVYDGAEINRIGYPGVTDYLDKYRDDLGIDGAKVTHVWAQKAEITQSIAKSSGIAHQVNHFTDMIGEVDAVILARDDPEHHRKMAEPFIKAGVPIFIDKPLAANLEDLEYFTRAEAEGKWIMSCSSMRYAPVVEESRSKIKNLGKIPLVTAVGKKDWLKYGVHMLEAVFSLVDDPIPASVWSVGEPDKAIVRVKFKNGTLVTAHLFQDIASTFQVTVFGQNNFIHCDFNNSYTMFRANLEEFIRGLRAGKSLLPYEKTYHVVRAVIAGLESMESGEEVFLN
;
A
#
# COMPACT_ATOMS: atom_id res chain seq x y z
N MET A 1 -31.58 10.94 -16.64
CA MET A 1 -31.18 11.91 -15.61
C MET A 1 -29.89 11.41 -15.01
N ASP A 2 -28.77 11.93 -15.50
CA ASP A 2 -27.44 11.42 -15.20
C ASP A 2 -26.74 12.45 -14.31
N GLN A 3 -26.87 12.30 -13.00
CA GLN A 3 -26.07 13.05 -12.04
C GLN A 3 -24.92 12.17 -11.60
N LYS A 4 -23.82 12.22 -12.37
CA LYS A 4 -22.49 11.91 -11.85
C LYS A 4 -22.28 12.82 -10.64
N ARG A 5 -22.46 12.26 -9.45
CA ARG A 5 -22.14 12.90 -8.17
C ARG A 5 -20.62 13.02 -8.14
N MET A 6 -20.09 14.09 -8.74
CA MET A 6 -18.66 14.39 -8.67
C MET A 6 -18.28 14.41 -7.20
N ALA A 7 -17.21 13.71 -6.84
CA ALA A 7 -16.63 13.80 -5.51
C ALA A 7 -16.54 15.28 -5.12
N LYS A 8 -17.11 15.63 -3.97
CA LYS A 8 -17.11 17.01 -3.46
C LYS A 8 -15.65 17.46 -3.43
N LYS A 9 -15.29 18.47 -4.24
CA LYS A 9 -13.93 19.01 -4.26
C LYS A 9 -13.68 19.66 -2.89
N LEU A 10 -12.85 19.03 -2.08
CA LEU A 10 -12.51 19.49 -0.73
C LEU A 10 -11.64 20.75 -0.88
N GLY A 11 -12.00 21.84 -0.20
CA GLY A 11 -11.28 23.11 -0.30
C GLY A 11 -9.84 23.00 0.21
N SER A 12 -8.91 23.78 -0.35
CA SER A 12 -7.48 23.73 0.00
C SER A 12 -7.18 24.04 1.47
N ASP A 13 -8.07 24.79 2.12
CA ASP A 13 -7.84 25.38 3.44
C ASP A 13 -8.63 24.65 4.55
N GLN A 14 -9.44 23.64 4.19
CA GLN A 14 -10.18 22.84 5.16
C GLN A 14 -9.30 21.69 5.67
N GLU A 15 -9.20 21.53 7.00
CA GLU A 15 -8.61 20.34 7.60
C GLU A 15 -9.49 19.11 7.28
N LEU A 16 -8.91 18.12 6.60
CA LEU A 16 -9.58 16.87 6.25
C LEU A 16 -9.76 15.98 7.47
N LYS A 17 -10.99 15.53 7.73
CA LYS A 17 -11.29 14.54 8.77
C LYS A 17 -11.10 13.15 8.19
N LEU A 18 -10.10 12.42 8.67
CA LEU A 18 -9.83 11.05 8.26
C LEU A 18 -10.32 10.07 9.34
N GLY A 19 -10.87 8.94 8.90
CA GLY A 19 -11.09 7.75 9.74
C GLY A 19 -10.02 6.71 9.50
N ILE A 20 -9.58 5.99 10.53
CA ILE A 20 -8.72 4.82 10.39
C ILE A 20 -9.42 3.57 10.91
N ILE A 21 -9.42 2.50 10.12
CA ILE A 21 -10.17 1.28 10.43
C ILE A 21 -9.35 0.01 10.28
N GLY A 22 -9.58 -0.92 11.21
CA GLY A 22 -9.08 -2.30 11.19
C GLY A 22 -7.64 -2.45 11.64
N MET A 23 -7.33 -3.61 12.22
CA MET A 23 -5.99 -4.04 12.61
C MET A 23 -5.83 -5.51 12.23
N SER A 24 -4.70 -5.90 11.63
CA SER A 24 -4.36 -7.30 11.32
C SER A 24 -3.15 -7.77 12.15
N PRO A 25 -3.01 -9.08 12.43
CA PRO A 25 -1.88 -9.59 13.21
C PRO A 25 -0.53 -9.26 12.56
N GLY A 26 0.41 -8.71 13.35
CA GLY A 26 1.75 -8.37 12.89
C GLY A 26 1.83 -7.08 12.07
N ASN A 27 0.73 -6.34 11.92
CA ASN A 27 0.65 -5.08 11.21
C ASN A 27 0.28 -3.95 12.17
N ALA A 28 1.15 -2.94 12.30
CA ALA A 28 0.95 -1.80 13.18
C ALA A 28 0.62 -0.49 12.43
N HIS A 29 0.23 -0.57 11.16
CA HIS A 29 -0.14 0.60 10.36
C HIS A 29 -1.19 1.50 11.03
N PRO A 30 -2.22 1.00 11.74
CA PRO A 30 -3.17 1.89 12.42
C PRO A 30 -2.53 2.82 13.46
N TYR A 31 -1.52 2.34 14.21
CA TYR A 31 -0.76 3.15 15.16
C TYR A 31 0.21 4.08 14.43
N SER A 32 0.98 3.52 13.50
CA SER A 32 1.99 4.24 12.73
C SER A 32 1.39 5.40 11.93
N TRP A 33 0.45 5.10 11.04
CA TRP A 33 -0.06 6.07 10.08
C TRP A 33 -0.89 7.16 10.75
N SER A 34 -1.67 6.81 11.78
CA SER A 34 -2.35 7.81 12.60
C SER A 34 -1.36 8.74 13.28
N SER A 35 -0.27 8.21 13.81
CA SER A 35 0.77 9.01 14.47
C SER A 35 1.50 9.93 13.49
N ILE A 36 1.82 9.42 12.28
CA ILE A 36 2.44 10.21 11.21
C ILE A 36 1.52 11.37 10.79
N ILE A 37 0.21 11.12 10.61
CA ILE A 37 -0.74 12.17 10.23
C ILE A 37 -0.96 13.17 11.37
N ASN A 38 -1.22 12.68 12.58
CA ASN A 38 -1.63 13.54 13.70
C ASN A 38 -0.49 14.26 14.40
N GLY A 39 0.77 13.87 14.15
CA GLY A 39 1.92 14.50 14.81
C GLY A 39 2.17 14.02 16.25
N VAL A 40 1.44 13.02 16.73
CA VAL A 40 1.45 12.58 18.14
C VAL A 40 1.47 11.06 18.22
N TYR A 41 2.24 10.52 19.16
CA TYR A 41 2.31 9.09 19.46
C TYR A 41 2.64 8.84 20.94
N ASP A 42 2.27 7.66 21.44
CA ASP A 42 2.72 7.10 22.72
C ASP A 42 3.63 5.88 22.43
N GLY A 43 4.94 6.12 22.42
CA GLY A 43 5.94 5.08 22.15
C GLY A 43 5.97 3.97 23.21
N ALA A 44 5.63 4.28 24.47
CA ALA A 44 5.55 3.27 25.52
C ALA A 44 4.39 2.30 25.26
N GLU A 45 3.24 2.82 24.84
CA GLU A 45 2.09 2.00 24.44
C GLU A 45 2.40 1.14 23.20
N ILE A 46 3.00 1.73 22.16
CA ILE A 46 3.38 1.02 20.93
C ILE A 46 4.39 -0.11 21.23
N ASN A 47 5.35 0.13 22.12
CA ASN A 47 6.28 -0.90 22.58
C ASN A 47 5.57 -1.99 23.37
N ARG A 48 4.65 -1.62 24.28
CA ARG A 48 3.87 -2.55 25.10
C ARG A 48 3.08 -3.55 24.27
N ILE A 49 2.54 -3.13 23.13
CA ILE A 49 1.78 -3.99 22.22
C ILE A 49 2.67 -4.77 21.22
N GLY A 50 4.00 -4.62 21.31
CA GLY A 50 4.96 -5.46 20.59
C GLY A 50 5.51 -4.90 19.28
N TYR A 51 5.44 -3.58 19.05
CA TYR A 51 5.94 -2.97 17.81
C TYR A 51 7.07 -1.93 18.04
N PRO A 52 8.19 -2.31 18.66
CA PRO A 52 9.28 -1.36 18.98
C PRO A 52 9.87 -0.68 17.75
N GLY A 53 9.97 -1.39 16.63
CA GLY A 53 10.45 -0.79 15.38
C GLY A 53 9.58 0.36 14.86
N VAL A 54 8.29 0.43 15.26
CA VAL A 54 7.44 1.60 14.97
C VAL A 54 7.86 2.80 15.80
N THR A 55 8.04 2.60 17.11
CA THR A 55 8.56 3.64 18.01
C THR A 55 9.92 4.14 17.56
N ASP A 56 10.83 3.25 17.16
CA ASP A 56 12.19 3.61 16.75
C ASP A 56 12.21 4.62 15.60
N TYR A 57 11.40 4.42 14.55
CA TYR A 57 11.35 5.40 13.46
C TYR A 57 10.51 6.63 13.81
N LEU A 58 9.45 6.52 14.62
CA LEU A 58 8.70 7.70 15.05
C LEU A 58 9.58 8.62 15.91
N ASP A 59 10.42 8.06 16.78
CA ASP A 59 11.42 8.79 17.55
C ASP A 59 12.46 9.45 16.65
N LYS A 60 12.98 8.71 15.66
CA LYS A 60 13.97 9.23 14.70
C LYS A 60 13.45 10.43 13.90
N TYR A 61 12.17 10.45 13.56
CA TYR A 61 11.54 11.48 12.74
C TYR A 61 10.52 12.33 13.49
N ARG A 62 10.67 12.45 14.82
CA ARG A 62 9.71 13.14 15.70
C ARG A 62 9.35 14.55 15.23
N ASP A 63 10.34 15.30 14.74
CA ASP A 63 10.18 16.69 14.30
C ASP A 63 9.52 16.82 12.91
N ASP A 64 9.39 15.73 12.15
CA ASP A 64 8.77 15.67 10.82
C ASP A 64 7.35 15.05 10.85
N LEU A 65 6.87 14.66 12.04
CA LEU A 65 5.51 14.15 12.23
C LEU A 65 4.47 15.26 12.04
N GLY A 66 3.28 14.86 11.58
CA GLY A 66 2.20 15.76 11.22
C GLY A 66 2.11 15.93 9.69
N ILE A 67 0.90 15.81 9.15
CA ILE A 67 0.63 16.14 7.75
C ILE A 67 -0.40 17.27 7.70
N ASP A 68 0.02 18.43 7.17
CA ASP A 68 -0.77 19.64 7.18
C ASP A 68 -2.12 19.53 6.46
N GLY A 69 -3.16 19.99 7.15
CA GLY A 69 -4.52 20.05 6.65
C GLY A 69 -5.19 18.68 6.49
N ALA A 70 -4.77 17.69 7.26
CA ALA A 70 -5.49 16.45 7.49
C ALA A 70 -5.29 15.97 8.93
N LYS A 71 -6.30 15.29 9.49
CA LYS A 71 -6.25 14.72 10.82
C LYS A 71 -7.03 13.43 10.90
N VAL A 72 -6.45 12.39 11.49
CA VAL A 72 -7.19 11.19 11.89
C VAL A 72 -8.02 11.53 13.12
N THR A 73 -9.33 11.64 12.92
CA THR A 73 -10.30 12.06 13.93
C THR A 73 -11.12 10.90 14.47
N HIS A 74 -11.28 9.83 13.68
CA HIS A 74 -12.09 8.66 14.02
C HIS A 74 -11.28 7.37 13.93
N VAL A 75 -11.52 6.43 14.85
CA VAL A 75 -10.87 5.12 14.85
C VAL A 75 -11.82 3.99 15.18
N TRP A 76 -11.61 2.84 14.53
CA TRP A 76 -12.24 1.58 14.85
C TRP A 76 -11.28 0.41 14.60
N ALA A 77 -11.21 -0.52 15.55
CA ALA A 77 -10.62 -1.83 15.37
C ALA A 77 -11.59 -2.93 15.83
N GLN A 78 -11.28 -4.17 15.46
CA GLN A 78 -12.11 -5.36 15.71
C GLN A 78 -12.37 -5.59 17.21
N LYS A 79 -11.47 -5.11 18.08
CA LYS A 79 -11.60 -5.20 19.53
C LYS A 79 -11.54 -3.82 20.15
N ALA A 80 -12.42 -3.55 21.12
CA ALA A 80 -12.57 -2.23 21.74
C ALA A 80 -11.27 -1.75 22.41
N GLU A 81 -10.53 -2.66 23.05
CA GLU A 81 -9.25 -2.35 23.68
C GLU A 81 -8.17 -1.91 22.67
N ILE A 82 -8.21 -2.44 21.44
CA ILE A 82 -7.31 -2.03 20.36
C ILE A 82 -7.72 -0.65 19.87
N THR A 83 -9.02 -0.40 19.67
CA THR A 83 -9.55 0.92 19.31
C THR A 83 -9.09 1.98 20.31
N GLN A 84 -9.25 1.70 21.61
CA GLN A 84 -8.85 2.60 22.69
C GLN A 84 -7.34 2.84 22.71
N SER A 85 -6.55 1.79 22.51
CA SER A 85 -5.09 1.87 22.48
C SER A 85 -4.58 2.73 21.31
N ILE A 86 -5.10 2.53 20.09
CA ILE A 86 -4.77 3.37 18.93
C ILE A 86 -5.19 4.82 19.19
N ALA A 87 -6.42 5.02 19.71
CA ALA A 87 -6.95 6.36 19.94
C ALA A 87 -6.07 7.16 20.91
N LYS A 88 -5.70 6.53 22.03
CA LYS A 88 -4.83 7.15 23.05
C LYS A 88 -3.43 7.40 22.49
N SER A 89 -2.86 6.42 21.79
CA SER A 89 -1.49 6.54 21.27
C SER A 89 -1.38 7.69 20.28
N SER A 90 -2.31 7.80 19.33
CA SER A 90 -2.20 8.78 18.23
C SER A 90 -3.09 10.02 18.39
N GLY A 91 -3.65 10.26 19.58
CA GLY A 91 -4.45 11.46 19.87
C GLY A 91 -5.77 11.57 19.09
N ILE A 92 -6.45 10.45 18.85
CA ILE A 92 -7.69 10.39 18.07
C ILE A 92 -8.89 10.60 19.01
N ALA A 93 -9.72 11.59 18.71
CA ALA A 93 -10.79 12.04 19.60
C ALA A 93 -12.03 11.11 19.60
N HIS A 94 -12.37 10.52 18.45
CA HIS A 94 -13.62 9.79 18.29
C HIS A 94 -13.38 8.30 18.09
N GLN A 95 -13.81 7.50 19.06
CA GLN A 95 -13.86 6.04 18.97
C GLN A 95 -15.29 5.66 18.60
N VAL A 96 -15.47 4.87 17.54
CA VAL A 96 -16.80 4.42 17.11
C VAL A 96 -17.04 2.96 17.50
N ASN A 97 -18.31 2.57 17.64
CA ASN A 97 -18.68 1.19 17.98
C ASN A 97 -18.67 0.29 16.74
N HIS A 98 -19.13 0.81 15.61
CA HIS A 98 -19.05 0.17 14.31
C HIS A 98 -18.26 1.06 13.35
N PHE A 99 -17.39 0.47 12.51
CA PHE A 99 -16.62 1.26 11.55
C PHE A 99 -17.53 2.06 10.59
N THR A 100 -18.73 1.56 10.29
CA THR A 100 -19.72 2.24 9.45
C THR A 100 -20.28 3.52 10.08
N ASP A 101 -20.14 3.71 11.40
CA ASP A 101 -20.58 4.92 12.08
C ASP A 101 -19.74 6.15 11.66
N MET A 102 -18.61 5.95 10.98
CA MET A 102 -17.83 7.05 10.38
C MET A 102 -18.46 7.62 9.11
N ILE A 103 -19.43 6.93 8.49
CA ILE A 103 -20.07 7.40 7.25
C ILE A 103 -20.85 8.68 7.55
N GLY A 104 -20.44 9.79 6.93
CA GLY A 104 -21.01 11.13 7.16
C GLY A 104 -20.24 11.97 8.18
N GLU A 105 -19.36 11.35 8.98
CA GLU A 105 -18.53 12.03 10.00
C GLU A 105 -17.10 12.33 9.53
N VAL A 106 -16.61 11.58 8.53
CA VAL A 106 -15.27 11.73 7.95
C VAL A 106 -15.32 12.06 6.45
N ASP A 107 -14.29 12.76 5.97
CA ASP A 107 -14.10 13.06 4.56
C ASP A 107 -13.52 11.88 3.77
N ALA A 108 -12.75 11.00 4.43
CA ALA A 108 -12.18 9.80 3.85
C ALA A 108 -11.80 8.76 4.93
N VAL A 109 -11.57 7.51 4.51
CA VAL A 109 -11.18 6.41 5.40
C VAL A 109 -9.89 5.75 4.93
N ILE A 110 -9.04 5.35 5.88
CA ILE A 110 -7.90 4.47 5.67
C ILE A 110 -8.22 3.11 6.27
N LEU A 111 -8.36 2.09 5.43
CA LEU A 111 -8.47 0.68 5.83
C LEU A 111 -7.06 0.10 5.92
N ALA A 112 -6.53 0.06 7.15
CA ALA A 112 -5.12 -0.19 7.43
C ALA A 112 -4.83 -1.67 7.78
N ARG A 113 -5.57 -2.60 7.17
CA ARG A 113 -5.34 -4.04 7.28
C ARG A 113 -4.50 -4.52 6.09
N ASP A 114 -3.68 -5.54 6.31
CA ASP A 114 -2.83 -6.16 5.29
C ASP A 114 -3.24 -7.60 4.95
N ASP A 115 -4.47 -7.97 5.31
CA ASP A 115 -5.07 -9.27 5.09
C ASP A 115 -6.26 -9.15 4.10
N PRO A 116 -5.95 -9.20 2.80
CA PRO A 116 -6.82 -8.75 1.71
C PRO A 116 -8.19 -9.44 1.63
N GLU A 117 -8.34 -10.64 2.20
CA GLU A 117 -9.61 -11.35 2.27
C GLU A 117 -10.70 -10.58 3.06
N HIS A 118 -10.31 -9.57 3.84
CA HIS A 118 -11.23 -8.70 4.57
C HIS A 118 -11.53 -7.38 3.85
N HIS A 119 -10.74 -7.03 2.83
CA HIS A 119 -10.76 -5.68 2.25
C HIS A 119 -12.10 -5.33 1.63
N ARG A 120 -12.64 -6.20 0.76
CA ARG A 120 -13.92 -5.95 0.09
C ARG A 120 -15.05 -5.75 1.08
N LYS A 121 -15.22 -6.67 2.04
CA LYS A 121 -16.29 -6.62 3.04
C LYS A 121 -16.26 -5.33 3.87
N MET A 122 -15.06 -4.86 4.24
CA MET A 122 -14.91 -3.63 5.04
C MET A 122 -14.99 -2.35 4.21
N ALA A 123 -14.53 -2.37 2.96
CA ALA A 123 -14.53 -1.21 2.08
C ALA A 123 -15.89 -0.94 1.43
N GLU A 124 -16.68 -1.98 1.15
CA GLU A 124 -17.95 -1.90 0.41
C GLU A 124 -18.94 -0.86 0.98
N PRO A 125 -19.17 -0.76 2.31
CA PRO A 125 -20.05 0.28 2.86
C PRO A 125 -19.63 1.71 2.52
N PHE A 126 -18.32 2.01 2.58
CA PHE A 126 -17.77 3.34 2.26
C PHE A 126 -17.84 3.62 0.76
N ILE A 127 -17.48 2.64 -0.08
CA ILE A 127 -17.56 2.74 -1.53
C ILE A 127 -19.02 3.00 -1.97
N LYS A 128 -20.00 2.29 -1.39
CA LYS A 128 -21.42 2.51 -1.65
C LYS A 128 -21.87 3.92 -1.22
N ALA A 129 -21.42 4.37 -0.05
CA ALA A 129 -21.70 5.72 0.45
C ALA A 129 -20.99 6.84 -0.33
N GLY A 130 -20.00 6.51 -1.18
CA GLY A 130 -19.20 7.48 -1.91
C GLY A 130 -18.13 8.17 -1.05
N VAL A 131 -17.73 7.53 0.06
CA VAL A 131 -16.63 7.98 0.92
C VAL A 131 -15.32 7.50 0.30
N PRO A 132 -14.39 8.41 -0.05
CA PRO A 132 -13.04 8.06 -0.48
C PRO A 132 -12.34 7.10 0.48
N ILE A 133 -11.71 6.06 -0.04
CA ILE A 133 -11.03 5.06 0.77
C ILE A 133 -9.63 4.74 0.25
N PHE A 134 -8.64 4.76 1.16
CA PHE A 134 -7.34 4.14 0.96
C PHE A 134 -7.33 2.77 1.62
N ILE A 135 -7.13 1.73 0.82
CA ILE A 135 -7.05 0.34 1.25
C ILE A 135 -5.59 -0.08 1.21
N ASP A 136 -5.06 -0.51 2.35
CA ASP A 136 -3.69 -1.00 2.45
C ASP A 136 -3.49 -2.28 1.60
N LYS A 137 -2.23 -2.65 1.39
CA LYS A 137 -1.81 -3.65 0.40
C LYS A 137 -1.90 -5.09 0.93
N PRO A 138 -1.99 -6.07 0.02
CA PRO A 138 -2.42 -5.90 -1.38
C PRO A 138 -3.92 -5.55 -1.45
N LEU A 139 -4.39 -4.93 -2.53
CA LEU A 139 -5.80 -4.57 -2.67
C LEU A 139 -6.73 -5.79 -2.56
N ALA A 140 -6.34 -6.91 -3.17
CA ALA A 140 -7.10 -8.16 -3.22
C ALA A 140 -6.16 -9.38 -3.25
N ALA A 141 -6.67 -10.53 -2.81
CA ALA A 141 -5.98 -11.83 -2.88
C ALA A 141 -6.47 -12.76 -3.99
N ASN A 142 -7.58 -12.41 -4.64
CA ASN A 142 -8.22 -13.22 -5.68
C ASN A 142 -8.80 -12.31 -6.78
N LEU A 143 -9.11 -12.90 -7.93
CA LEU A 143 -9.67 -12.17 -9.08
C LEU A 143 -11.05 -11.58 -8.80
N GLU A 144 -11.91 -12.28 -8.06
CA GLU A 144 -13.27 -11.81 -7.79
C GLU A 144 -13.28 -10.45 -7.07
N ASP A 145 -12.46 -10.31 -6.04
CA ASP A 145 -12.33 -9.07 -5.27
C ASP A 145 -11.60 -7.99 -6.07
N LEU A 146 -10.57 -8.35 -6.85
CA LEU A 146 -9.91 -7.40 -7.75
C LEU A 146 -10.88 -6.85 -8.80
N GLU A 147 -11.73 -7.69 -9.37
CA GLU A 147 -12.77 -7.28 -10.32
C GLU A 147 -13.84 -6.41 -9.66
N TYR A 148 -14.21 -6.69 -8.41
CA TYR A 148 -15.11 -5.82 -7.64
C TYR A 148 -14.56 -4.39 -7.55
N PHE A 149 -13.30 -4.24 -7.14
CA PHE A 149 -12.68 -2.91 -7.06
C PHE A 149 -12.51 -2.26 -8.43
N THR A 150 -12.23 -3.05 -9.46
CA THR A 150 -12.11 -2.56 -10.85
C THR A 150 -13.44 -1.99 -11.36
N ARG A 151 -14.55 -2.69 -11.11
CA ARG A 151 -15.90 -2.19 -11.44
C ARG A 151 -16.24 -0.93 -10.65
N ALA A 152 -15.95 -0.91 -9.34
CA ALA A 152 -16.19 0.26 -8.51
C ALA A 152 -15.41 1.48 -9.01
N GLU A 153 -14.13 1.33 -9.38
CA GLU A 153 -13.35 2.43 -9.95
C GLU A 153 -13.90 2.90 -11.30
N ALA A 154 -14.28 1.98 -12.19
CA ALA A 154 -14.90 2.30 -13.47
C ALA A 154 -16.25 3.04 -13.32
N GLU A 155 -16.97 2.81 -12.22
CA GLU A 155 -18.18 3.56 -11.82
C GLU A 155 -17.86 4.94 -11.20
N GLY A 156 -16.59 5.33 -11.12
CA GLY A 156 -16.13 6.61 -10.59
C GLY A 156 -15.99 6.64 -9.06
N LYS A 157 -15.91 5.48 -8.40
CA LYS A 157 -15.66 5.43 -6.95
C LYS A 157 -14.22 5.80 -6.64
N TRP A 158 -14.02 6.58 -5.57
CA TRP A 158 -12.69 7.02 -5.16
C TRP A 158 -12.03 5.93 -4.31
N ILE A 159 -11.07 5.22 -4.91
CA ILE A 159 -10.32 4.12 -4.27
C ILE A 159 -8.84 4.34 -4.55
N MET A 160 -8.02 4.19 -3.51
CA MET A 160 -6.56 4.11 -3.63
C MET A 160 -6.09 2.83 -2.94
N SER A 161 -5.07 2.18 -3.49
CA SER A 161 -4.32 1.10 -2.83
C SER A 161 -2.95 0.96 -3.48
N CYS A 162 -1.91 0.80 -2.66
CA CYS A 162 -0.55 0.56 -3.09
C CYS A 162 0.34 0.22 -1.89
N SER A 163 1.49 -0.39 -2.16
CA SER A 163 2.60 -0.42 -1.21
C SER A 163 3.29 0.94 -1.14
N SER A 164 3.70 1.35 0.06
CA SER A 164 4.46 2.59 0.26
C SER A 164 5.85 2.58 -0.40
N MET A 165 6.35 1.42 -0.81
CA MET A 165 7.62 1.31 -1.55
C MET A 165 7.62 2.11 -2.86
N ARG A 166 6.45 2.37 -3.46
CA ARG A 166 6.32 3.27 -4.61
C ARG A 166 6.91 4.65 -4.36
N TYR A 167 6.82 5.12 -3.12
CA TYR A 167 7.20 6.45 -2.69
C TYR A 167 8.51 6.46 -1.88
N ALA A 168 9.33 5.42 -2.05
CA ALA A 168 10.64 5.37 -1.42
C ALA A 168 11.57 6.45 -2.01
N PRO A 169 12.36 7.16 -1.18
CA PRO A 169 13.34 8.13 -1.67
C PRO A 169 14.26 7.56 -2.74
N VAL A 170 14.69 6.30 -2.57
CA VAL A 170 15.56 5.60 -3.52
C VAL A 170 14.95 5.49 -4.94
N VAL A 171 13.62 5.48 -5.08
CA VAL A 171 12.95 5.47 -6.39
C VAL A 171 13.19 6.81 -7.09
N GLU A 172 12.98 7.92 -6.39
CA GLU A 172 13.20 9.26 -6.94
C GLU A 172 14.68 9.51 -7.25
N GLU A 173 15.56 9.17 -6.30
CA GLU A 173 17.02 9.29 -6.44
C GLU A 173 17.57 8.48 -7.62
N SER A 174 16.89 7.39 -7.99
CA SER A 174 17.31 6.50 -9.08
C SER A 174 16.83 6.93 -10.46
N ARG A 175 15.86 7.85 -10.58
CA ARG A 175 15.25 8.21 -11.88
C ARG A 175 16.27 8.61 -12.95
N SER A 176 17.24 9.44 -12.60
CA SER A 176 18.28 9.90 -13.53
C SER A 176 19.23 8.78 -13.93
N LYS A 177 19.57 7.88 -12.99
CA LYS A 177 20.43 6.72 -13.24
C LYS A 177 19.74 5.71 -14.15
N ILE A 178 18.45 5.46 -13.92
CA ILE A 178 17.63 4.53 -14.72
C ILE A 178 17.60 4.93 -16.20
N LYS A 179 17.49 6.24 -16.49
CA LYS A 179 17.55 6.76 -17.87
C LYS A 179 18.86 6.41 -18.60
N ASN A 180 19.96 6.24 -17.86
CA ASN A 180 21.28 5.94 -18.42
C ASN A 180 21.54 4.42 -18.57
N LEU A 181 20.62 3.56 -18.15
CA LEU A 181 20.79 2.10 -18.20
C LEU A 181 20.64 1.51 -19.61
N GLY A 182 20.00 2.25 -20.53
CA GLY A 182 19.58 1.69 -21.83
C GLY A 182 18.36 0.76 -21.67
N LYS A 183 18.19 -0.22 -22.56
CA LYS A 183 17.13 -1.23 -22.39
C LYS A 183 17.39 -2.03 -21.11
N ILE A 184 16.34 -2.32 -20.35
CA ILE A 184 16.41 -3.09 -19.10
C ILE A 184 15.97 -4.53 -19.39
N PRO A 185 16.88 -5.48 -19.66
CA PRO A 185 16.50 -6.88 -19.85
C PRO A 185 16.12 -7.59 -18.54
N LEU A 186 16.69 -7.20 -17.40
CA LEU A 186 16.58 -7.94 -16.15
C LEU A 186 16.43 -7.02 -14.94
N VAL A 187 15.55 -7.41 -14.03
CA VAL A 187 15.43 -6.87 -12.68
C VAL A 187 15.42 -8.03 -11.69
N THR A 188 16.23 -7.95 -10.64
CA THR A 188 16.18 -8.89 -9.52
C THR A 188 15.63 -8.17 -8.29
N ALA A 189 14.70 -8.82 -7.60
CA ALA A 189 14.06 -8.30 -6.41
C ALA A 189 14.22 -9.33 -5.29
N VAL A 190 14.75 -8.93 -4.13
CA VAL A 190 14.94 -9.80 -2.97
C VAL A 190 14.26 -9.20 -1.76
N GLY A 191 13.46 -9.99 -1.07
CA GLY A 191 12.80 -9.59 0.16
C GLY A 191 12.56 -10.75 1.12
N LYS A 192 12.05 -10.42 2.30
CA LYS A 192 11.69 -11.39 3.33
C LYS A 192 10.17 -11.59 3.41
N LYS A 193 9.75 -12.76 3.89
CA LYS A 193 8.37 -13.20 4.18
C LYS A 193 7.62 -13.80 2.99
N ASP A 194 6.30 -13.97 3.13
CA ASP A 194 5.45 -14.70 2.19
C ASP A 194 5.11 -13.88 0.93
N TRP A 195 4.75 -14.60 -0.14
CA TRP A 195 4.43 -13.99 -1.43
C TRP A 195 3.18 -13.10 -1.40
N LEU A 196 2.11 -13.51 -0.71
CA LEU A 196 0.86 -12.77 -0.74
C LEU A 196 1.01 -11.37 -0.13
N LYS A 197 1.58 -11.28 1.09
CA LYS A 197 1.69 -10.02 1.83
C LYS A 197 2.91 -9.19 1.46
N TYR A 198 3.99 -9.82 0.98
CA TYR A 198 5.27 -9.16 0.69
C TYR A 198 5.67 -9.18 -0.79
N GLY A 199 5.10 -10.04 -1.62
CA GLY A 199 5.30 -10.01 -3.08
C GLY A 199 4.83 -8.70 -3.67
N VAL A 200 3.70 -8.18 -3.20
CA VAL A 200 3.18 -6.85 -3.57
C VAL A 200 4.18 -5.73 -3.30
N HIS A 201 4.95 -5.79 -2.19
CA HIS A 201 5.97 -4.79 -1.89
C HIS A 201 7.09 -4.81 -2.93
N MET A 202 7.62 -6.00 -3.22
CA MET A 202 8.69 -6.16 -4.22
C MET A 202 8.24 -5.76 -5.62
N LEU A 203 7.03 -6.16 -6.02
CA LEU A 203 6.48 -5.76 -7.32
C LEU A 203 6.22 -4.25 -7.38
N GLU A 204 5.68 -3.63 -6.33
CA GLU A 204 5.49 -2.17 -6.31
C GLU A 204 6.82 -1.42 -6.49
N ALA A 205 7.88 -1.86 -5.79
CA ALA A 205 9.22 -1.30 -5.93
C ALA A 205 9.75 -1.44 -7.37
N VAL A 206 9.64 -2.63 -7.96
CA VAL A 206 10.06 -2.88 -9.35
C VAL A 206 9.27 -2.01 -10.32
N PHE A 207 7.94 -2.04 -10.26
CA PHE A 207 7.07 -1.28 -11.15
C PHE A 207 7.38 0.22 -11.06
N SER A 208 7.58 0.75 -9.87
CA SER A 208 7.88 2.17 -9.67
C SER A 208 9.26 2.58 -10.22
N LEU A 209 10.26 1.70 -10.15
CA LEU A 209 11.60 1.94 -10.70
C LEU A 209 11.60 1.89 -12.24
N VAL A 210 10.91 0.93 -12.85
CA VAL A 210 11.00 0.67 -14.31
C VAL A 210 9.79 1.19 -15.10
N ASP A 211 9.12 2.21 -14.56
CA ASP A 211 8.03 2.98 -15.20
C ASP A 211 6.76 2.17 -15.51
N ASP A 212 6.29 1.45 -14.49
CA ASP A 212 5.00 0.73 -14.44
C ASP A 212 4.69 -0.13 -15.69
N PRO A 213 5.56 -1.08 -16.06
CA PRO A 213 5.37 -1.89 -17.26
C PRO A 213 4.17 -2.84 -17.11
N ILE A 214 3.58 -3.22 -18.26
CA ILE A 214 2.44 -4.15 -18.29
C ILE A 214 2.96 -5.60 -18.16
N PRO A 215 2.53 -6.37 -17.14
CA PRO A 215 2.89 -7.77 -16.99
C PRO A 215 2.21 -8.62 -18.07
N ALA A 216 2.96 -9.57 -18.63
CA ALA A 216 2.54 -10.48 -19.70
C ALA A 216 2.37 -11.91 -19.19
N SER A 217 3.22 -12.36 -18.27
CA SER A 217 3.07 -13.65 -17.62
C SER A 217 3.81 -13.71 -16.29
N VAL A 218 3.38 -14.62 -15.43
CA VAL A 218 3.96 -14.90 -14.12
C VAL A 218 4.17 -16.40 -13.95
N TRP A 219 5.35 -16.80 -13.47
CA TRP A 219 5.65 -18.20 -13.17
C TRP A 219 6.37 -18.32 -11.84
N SER A 220 5.78 -19.06 -10.89
CA SER A 220 6.43 -19.45 -9.66
C SER A 220 7.15 -20.78 -9.86
N VAL A 221 8.43 -20.82 -9.49
CA VAL A 221 9.28 -22.02 -9.53
C VAL A 221 9.93 -22.33 -8.18
N GLY A 222 9.52 -21.59 -7.13
CA GLY A 222 10.02 -21.75 -5.77
C GLY A 222 9.14 -22.64 -4.90
N GLU A 223 9.50 -22.70 -3.63
CA GLU A 223 8.76 -23.39 -2.56
C GLU A 223 7.98 -22.36 -1.72
N PRO A 224 6.95 -22.76 -0.94
CA PRO A 224 6.17 -21.81 -0.15
C PRO A 224 6.97 -20.91 0.81
N ASP A 225 8.09 -21.39 1.36
CA ASP A 225 9.00 -20.66 2.25
C ASP A 225 10.18 -19.99 1.53
N LYS A 226 10.34 -20.28 0.24
CA LYS A 226 11.41 -19.81 -0.67
C LYS A 226 10.79 -19.50 -2.02
N ALA A 227 9.88 -18.53 -2.04
CA ALA A 227 9.19 -18.16 -3.27
C ALA A 227 10.18 -17.57 -4.27
N ILE A 228 10.19 -18.13 -5.48
CA ILE A 228 10.95 -17.63 -6.63
C ILE A 228 9.95 -17.41 -7.74
N VAL A 229 9.61 -16.15 -8.00
CA VAL A 229 8.57 -15.77 -8.95
C VAL A 229 9.17 -14.96 -10.08
N ARG A 230 8.94 -15.44 -11.30
CA ARG A 230 9.34 -14.77 -12.53
C ARG A 230 8.17 -13.97 -13.08
N VAL A 231 8.36 -12.69 -13.38
CA VAL A 231 7.38 -11.84 -14.08
C VAL A 231 7.98 -11.38 -15.40
N LYS A 232 7.35 -11.74 -16.51
CA LYS A 232 7.69 -11.20 -17.83
C LYS A 232 6.82 -9.99 -18.12
N PHE A 233 7.42 -8.87 -18.50
CA PHE A 233 6.68 -7.70 -18.96
C PHE A 233 6.54 -7.68 -20.49
N LYS A 234 5.47 -7.04 -21.01
CA LYS A 234 5.22 -6.91 -22.46
C LYS A 234 6.36 -6.19 -23.21
N ASN A 235 7.13 -5.35 -22.53
CA ASN A 235 8.30 -4.66 -23.09
C ASN A 235 9.57 -5.54 -23.18
N GLY A 236 9.48 -6.81 -22.75
CA GLY A 236 10.58 -7.78 -22.75
C GLY A 236 11.50 -7.75 -21.52
N THR A 237 11.22 -6.88 -20.55
CA THR A 237 11.92 -6.89 -19.25
C THR A 237 11.51 -8.13 -18.46
N LEU A 238 12.49 -8.83 -17.89
CA LEU A 238 12.28 -9.97 -17.00
C LEU A 238 12.52 -9.57 -15.55
N VAL A 239 11.62 -9.94 -14.65
CA VAL A 239 11.82 -9.82 -13.20
C VAL A 239 11.96 -11.19 -12.59
N THR A 240 12.91 -11.37 -11.68
CA THR A 240 12.94 -12.50 -10.75
C THR A 240 12.86 -11.98 -9.32
N ALA A 241 11.74 -12.29 -8.66
CA ALA A 241 11.48 -11.93 -7.28
C ALA A 241 11.74 -13.14 -6.37
N HIS A 242 12.56 -12.93 -5.34
CA HIS A 242 12.94 -13.93 -4.35
C HIS A 242 12.42 -13.49 -2.98
N LEU A 243 11.49 -14.25 -2.42
CA LEU A 243 10.93 -14.01 -1.09
C LEU A 243 11.15 -15.21 -0.20
N PHE A 244 12.06 -15.06 0.76
CA PHE A 244 12.53 -16.14 1.61
C PHE A 244 12.15 -15.84 3.08
N GLN A 245 11.74 -16.86 3.82
CA GLN A 245 11.42 -16.70 5.25
C GLN A 245 12.68 -16.61 6.12
N ASP A 246 13.67 -17.48 5.86
CA ASP A 246 14.88 -17.62 6.67
C ASP A 246 16.09 -16.87 6.07
N ILE A 247 15.92 -15.56 5.90
CA ILE A 247 17.01 -14.65 5.52
C ILE A 247 16.99 -13.40 6.41
N ALA A 248 18.06 -12.60 6.32
CA ALA A 248 18.08 -11.27 6.92
C ALA A 248 16.90 -10.42 6.40
N SER A 249 16.36 -9.55 7.25
CA SER A 249 15.30 -8.63 6.83
C SER A 249 15.87 -7.68 5.77
N THR A 250 15.34 -7.76 4.55
CA THR A 250 15.82 -6.99 3.40
C THR A 250 14.68 -6.68 2.45
N PHE A 251 14.84 -5.59 1.71
CA PHE A 251 14.02 -5.22 0.55
C PHE A 251 14.93 -4.54 -0.46
N GLN A 252 15.31 -5.29 -1.49
CA GLN A 252 16.35 -4.93 -2.43
C GLN A 252 15.89 -5.11 -3.85
N VAL A 253 16.23 -4.16 -4.72
CA VAL A 253 16.00 -4.27 -6.16
C VAL A 253 17.28 -3.91 -6.91
N THR A 254 17.73 -4.80 -7.79
CA THR A 254 18.82 -4.51 -8.73
C THR A 254 18.25 -4.46 -10.14
N VAL A 255 18.47 -3.33 -10.82
CA VAL A 255 18.02 -3.10 -12.20
C VAL A 255 19.22 -3.20 -13.12
N PHE A 256 19.20 -4.15 -14.05
CA PHE A 256 20.28 -4.38 -15.02
C PHE A 256 19.86 -3.84 -16.38
N GLY A 257 20.56 -2.81 -16.85
CA GLY A 257 20.45 -2.32 -18.21
C GLY A 257 21.57 -2.84 -19.12
N GLN A 258 21.46 -2.55 -20.40
CA GLN A 258 22.50 -2.86 -21.39
C GLN A 258 23.81 -2.11 -21.14
N ASN A 259 23.75 -0.92 -20.54
CA ASN A 259 24.90 -0.04 -20.39
C ASN A 259 25.49 -0.03 -18.97
N ASN A 260 24.66 -0.32 -17.96
CA ASN A 260 25.06 -0.29 -16.55
C ASN A 260 23.99 -1.01 -15.68
N PHE A 261 24.17 -1.02 -14.37
CA PHE A 261 23.16 -1.46 -13.41
C PHE A 261 23.07 -0.49 -12.22
N ILE A 262 21.98 -0.58 -11.48
CA ILE A 262 21.83 0.07 -10.16
C ILE A 262 21.33 -0.94 -9.14
N HIS A 263 21.71 -0.72 -7.88
CA HIS A 263 21.18 -1.43 -6.72
C HIS A 263 20.43 -0.44 -5.83
N CYS A 264 19.24 -0.81 -5.40
CA CYS A 264 18.35 0.02 -4.58
C CYS A 264 17.97 -0.74 -3.31
N ASP A 265 18.31 -0.16 -2.15
CA ASP A 265 17.91 -0.64 -0.83
C ASP A 265 16.68 0.16 -0.33
N PHE A 266 15.62 -0.54 0.06
CA PHE A 266 14.39 0.04 0.59
C PHE A 266 14.36 -0.08 2.12
N ASN A 267 14.98 0.87 2.81
CA ASN A 267 15.24 0.78 4.26
C ASN A 267 14.62 1.90 5.11
N ASN A 268 13.89 2.85 4.50
CA ASN A 268 13.34 4.01 5.20
C ASN A 268 11.80 3.98 5.22
N SER A 269 11.24 3.11 6.06
CA SER A 269 9.78 2.88 6.16
C SER A 269 9.00 4.16 6.49
N TYR A 270 9.52 4.99 7.39
CA TYR A 270 8.86 6.24 7.76
C TYR A 270 8.63 7.15 6.55
N THR A 271 9.69 7.49 5.80
CA THR A 271 9.56 8.40 4.67
C THR A 271 8.67 7.82 3.56
N MET A 272 8.74 6.49 3.33
CA MET A 272 7.82 5.79 2.43
C MET A 272 6.36 5.93 2.87
N PHE A 273 6.06 5.70 4.15
CA PHE A 273 4.69 5.82 4.68
C PHE A 273 4.20 7.25 4.62
N ARG A 274 5.01 8.21 5.08
CA ARG A 274 4.66 9.64 5.07
C ARG A 274 4.32 10.11 3.65
N ALA A 275 5.19 9.84 2.68
CA ALA A 275 4.96 10.23 1.29
C ALA A 275 3.71 9.57 0.68
N ASN A 276 3.44 8.30 0.99
CA ASN A 276 2.22 7.62 0.55
C ASN A 276 0.95 8.27 1.12
N LEU A 277 0.95 8.61 2.40
CA LEU A 277 -0.17 9.28 3.07
C LEU A 277 -0.38 10.71 2.53
N GLU A 278 0.69 11.43 2.22
CA GLU A 278 0.62 12.72 1.56
C GLU A 278 0.01 12.63 0.15
N GLU A 279 0.33 11.58 -0.62
CA GLU A 279 -0.28 11.35 -1.92
C GLU A 279 -1.77 11.04 -1.83
N PHE A 280 -2.17 10.26 -0.85
CA PHE A 280 -3.58 10.04 -0.53
C PHE A 280 -4.29 11.37 -0.25
N ILE A 281 -3.75 12.20 0.65
CA ILE A 281 -4.32 13.50 1.03
C ILE A 281 -4.37 14.48 -0.16
N ARG A 282 -3.31 14.54 -0.96
CA ARG A 282 -3.27 15.32 -2.21
C ARG A 282 -4.35 14.86 -3.19
N GLY A 283 -4.56 13.55 -3.34
CA GLY A 283 -5.62 13.00 -4.17
C GLY A 283 -7.03 13.36 -3.70
N LEU A 284 -7.26 13.40 -2.38
CA LEU A 284 -8.53 13.87 -1.81
C LEU A 284 -8.81 15.33 -2.21
N ARG A 285 -7.80 16.21 -2.09
CA ARG A 285 -7.91 17.62 -2.51
C ARG A 285 -8.08 17.76 -4.03
N ALA A 286 -7.45 16.89 -4.81
CA ALA A 286 -7.62 16.85 -6.26
C ALA A 286 -8.99 16.29 -6.70
N GLY A 287 -9.73 15.66 -5.79
CA GLY A 287 -11.01 14.99 -6.07
C GLY A 287 -10.87 13.66 -6.82
N LYS A 288 -9.64 13.13 -6.96
CA LYS A 288 -9.33 11.85 -7.61
C LYS A 288 -8.01 11.27 -7.10
N SER A 289 -7.85 9.95 -7.12
CA SER A 289 -6.54 9.32 -6.84
C SER A 289 -5.49 9.87 -7.80
N LEU A 290 -4.29 10.19 -7.28
CA LEU A 290 -3.15 10.59 -8.10
C LEU A 290 -2.35 9.39 -8.61
N LEU A 291 -2.58 8.21 -8.03
CA LEU A 291 -2.13 6.93 -8.57
C LEU A 291 -3.23 6.36 -9.48
N PRO A 292 -3.00 6.26 -10.81
CA PRO A 292 -3.94 5.60 -11.71
C PRO A 292 -4.23 4.16 -11.28
N TYR A 293 -5.50 3.78 -11.25
CA TYR A 293 -5.93 2.46 -10.79
C TYR A 293 -5.29 1.31 -11.58
N GLU A 294 -5.08 1.49 -12.89
CA GLU A 294 -4.42 0.51 -13.76
C GLU A 294 -3.04 0.07 -13.22
N LYS A 295 -2.28 0.98 -12.60
CA LYS A 295 -0.97 0.66 -12.01
C LYS A 295 -1.13 -0.29 -10.83
N THR A 296 -2.06 0.00 -9.93
CA THR A 296 -2.42 -0.88 -8.81
C THR A 296 -2.94 -2.22 -9.33
N TYR A 297 -3.80 -2.21 -10.35
CA TYR A 297 -4.34 -3.42 -10.98
C TYR A 297 -3.24 -4.33 -11.50
N HIS A 298 -2.27 -3.81 -12.26
CA HIS A 298 -1.18 -4.62 -12.79
C HIS A 298 -0.31 -5.26 -11.69
N VAL A 299 0.02 -4.51 -10.63
CA VAL A 299 0.77 -5.04 -9.49
C VAL A 299 -0.01 -6.17 -8.82
N VAL A 300 -1.27 -5.92 -8.47
CA VAL A 300 -2.12 -6.90 -7.74
C VAL A 300 -2.43 -8.12 -8.61
N ARG A 301 -2.70 -7.93 -9.91
CA ARG A 301 -2.92 -9.03 -10.86
C ARG A 301 -1.69 -9.92 -10.97
N ALA A 302 -0.49 -9.35 -10.97
CA ALA A 302 0.76 -10.11 -10.98
C ALA A 302 1.00 -10.89 -9.66
N VAL A 303 0.61 -10.34 -8.51
CA VAL A 303 0.62 -11.08 -7.23
C VAL A 303 -0.33 -12.28 -7.29
N ILE A 304 -1.58 -12.05 -7.72
CA ILE A 304 -2.60 -13.11 -7.86
C ILE A 304 -2.14 -14.18 -8.84
N ALA A 305 -1.56 -13.79 -9.97
CA ALA A 305 -0.98 -14.72 -10.95
C ALA A 305 0.16 -15.56 -10.36
N GLY A 306 0.95 -14.99 -9.45
CA GLY A 306 1.96 -15.72 -8.70
C GLY A 306 1.34 -16.79 -7.81
N LEU A 307 0.20 -16.51 -7.16
CA LEU A 307 -0.54 -17.50 -6.35
C LEU A 307 -1.15 -18.60 -7.22
N GLU A 308 -1.81 -18.23 -8.32
CA GLU A 308 -2.35 -19.16 -9.33
C GLU A 308 -1.26 -20.09 -9.86
N SER A 309 -0.06 -19.56 -10.11
CA SER A 309 1.10 -20.32 -10.56
C SER A 309 1.67 -21.24 -9.48
N MET A 310 1.72 -20.80 -8.22
CA MET A 310 2.15 -21.64 -7.09
C MET A 310 1.23 -22.84 -6.88
N GLU A 311 -0.08 -22.66 -7.10
CA GLU A 311 -1.07 -23.73 -6.95
C GLU A 311 -1.04 -24.70 -8.14
N SER A 312 -0.96 -24.18 -9.36
CA SER A 312 -1.02 -24.98 -10.59
C SER A 312 0.31 -25.60 -11.02
N GLY A 313 1.44 -24.99 -10.64
CA GLY A 313 2.78 -25.33 -11.15
C GLY A 313 3.10 -24.75 -12.55
N GLU A 314 2.14 -24.06 -13.17
CA GLU A 314 2.23 -23.61 -14.56
C GLU A 314 2.48 -22.10 -14.68
N GLU A 315 2.98 -21.66 -15.84
CA GLU A 315 3.10 -20.24 -16.17
C GLU A 315 1.72 -19.64 -16.49
N VAL A 316 1.35 -18.58 -15.77
CA VAL A 316 0.08 -17.87 -15.93
C VAL A 316 0.26 -16.70 -16.87
N PHE A 317 -0.51 -16.66 -17.97
CA PHE A 317 -0.49 -15.58 -18.95
C PHE A 317 -1.54 -14.51 -18.63
N LEU A 318 -1.12 -13.25 -18.72
CA LEU A 318 -1.91 -12.06 -18.42
C LEU A 318 -2.23 -11.36 -19.74
N ASN A 319 -3.45 -11.58 -20.24
CA ASN A 319 -3.94 -10.99 -21.48
C ASN A 319 -4.18 -9.48 -21.31
#